data_AF-A0A1T1DT26-F1
#
_entry.id   AF-A0A1T1DT26-F1
#
_cell.length_a   1.000
_cell.length_b   1.000
_cell.length_c   1.000
_cell.angle_alpha   90.00
_cell.angle_beta   90.00
_cell.angle_gamma   90.00
#
_symmetry.space_group_name_H-M   'P 1'
#
loop_
_entity.id
_entity.type
_entity.pdbx_description
1 polymer ?
#
loop_
_entity_poly.entity_id
_entity_poly.type
_entity_poly.pdbx_seq_one_letter_code
_entity_poly.pdbx_strand_id
1 'polypeptide(L)'
;MNLSNQEKIDILRISKKIFICIVRHTGKDLDKLSLKTCIVNDLGISGDDVDDLLQDINRYFQVDWSSLNFKEYFGGEGFSIVGFFIFLVRLIFNLMKTISRVLINFNFSHFRFFENNQKDFQIENLILAVYYGKWDNTLISYSIPIEKEIQNWQIQYWNRFKKRY
;
A
#
# COMPACT_ATOMS: atom_id res chain seq x y z
N MET A 1 20.82 -6.85 -6.01
CA MET A 1 20.43 -6.81 -7.43
C MET A 1 21.34 -5.83 -8.16
N ASN A 2 22.00 -6.22 -9.24
CA ASN A 2 22.75 -5.27 -10.10
C ASN A 2 21.83 -4.79 -11.22
N LEU A 3 21.34 -3.57 -11.10
CA LEU A 3 20.43 -2.96 -12.05
C LEU A 3 21.16 -2.16 -13.12
N SER A 4 20.78 -2.34 -14.37
CA SER A 4 21.08 -1.41 -15.45
C SER A 4 20.44 -0.04 -15.19
N ASN A 5 20.96 0.99 -15.86
CA ASN A 5 20.42 2.36 -15.72
C ASN A 5 18.95 2.45 -16.13
N GLN A 6 18.53 1.68 -17.14
CA GLN A 6 17.14 1.66 -17.60
C GLN A 6 16.22 1.06 -16.54
N GLU A 7 16.61 -0.07 -15.95
CA GLU A 7 15.81 -0.71 -14.90
C GLU A 7 15.69 0.19 -13.66
N LYS A 8 16.75 0.94 -13.30
CA LYS A 8 16.67 1.94 -12.22
C LYS A 8 15.63 3.03 -12.52
N ILE A 9 15.57 3.52 -13.77
CA ILE A 9 14.59 4.53 -14.19
C ILE A 9 13.17 3.97 -14.10
N ASP A 10 12.96 2.73 -14.55
CA ASP A 10 11.64 2.10 -14.56
C ASP A 10 11.17 1.78 -13.13
N ILE A 11 12.03 1.23 -12.28
CA ILE A 11 11.72 1.01 -10.86
C ILE A 11 11.42 2.35 -10.19
N LEU A 12 12.20 3.41 -10.45
CA LEU A 12 11.92 4.74 -9.89
C LEU A 12 10.55 5.26 -10.33
N ARG A 13 10.14 5.04 -11.60
CA ARG A 13 8.81 5.43 -12.09
C ARG A 13 7.70 4.65 -11.37
N ILE A 14 7.89 3.35 -11.19
CA ILE A 14 6.96 2.46 -10.47
C ILE A 14 6.84 2.88 -9.01
N SER A 15 7.96 3.04 -8.31
CA SER A 15 8.01 3.48 -6.91
C SER A 15 7.21 4.76 -6.72
N LYS A 16 7.44 5.78 -7.54
CA LYS A 16 6.69 7.04 -7.48
C LYS A 16 5.18 6.83 -7.52
N LYS A 17 4.70 5.96 -8.41
CA LYS A 17 3.26 5.67 -8.54
C LYS A 17 2.72 4.91 -7.35
N ILE A 18 3.44 3.90 -6.87
CA ILE A 18 3.04 3.11 -5.70
C ILE A 18 2.96 4.00 -4.46
N PHE A 19 3.98 4.82 -4.19
CA PHE A 19 3.94 5.75 -3.07
C PHE A 19 2.76 6.72 -3.17
N ILE A 20 2.43 7.23 -4.35
CA ILE A 20 1.24 8.10 -4.54
C ILE A 20 -0.06 7.33 -4.24
N CYS A 21 -0.18 6.07 -4.67
CA CYS A 21 -1.36 5.25 -4.35
C CYS A 21 -1.48 5.05 -2.84
N ILE A 22 -0.37 4.73 -2.17
CA ILE A 22 -0.33 4.55 -0.71
C ILE A 22 -0.72 5.84 0.02
N VAL A 23 -0.17 6.99 -0.37
CA VAL A 23 -0.52 8.29 0.23
C VAL A 23 -2.02 8.59 0.04
N ARG A 24 -2.59 8.28 -1.13
CA ARG A 24 -4.03 8.45 -1.39
C ARG A 24 -4.92 7.60 -0.48
N HIS A 25 -4.51 6.36 -0.19
CA HIS A 25 -5.29 5.44 0.64
C HIS A 25 -5.09 5.67 2.14
N THR A 26 -3.91 6.13 2.56
CA THR A 26 -3.56 6.26 3.99
C THR A 26 -3.62 7.69 4.53
N GLY A 27 -3.56 8.70 3.64
CA GLY A 27 -3.42 10.10 4.03
C GLY A 27 -2.07 10.45 4.68
N LYS A 28 -1.10 9.52 4.73
CA LYS A 28 0.20 9.76 5.34
C LYS A 28 1.08 10.65 4.47
N ASP A 29 1.94 11.44 5.12
CA ASP A 29 2.90 12.29 4.40
C ASP A 29 3.91 11.42 3.64
N LEU A 30 4.14 11.80 2.38
CA LEU A 30 5.00 11.06 1.47
C LEU A 30 6.45 10.92 1.97
N ASP A 31 6.97 11.92 2.70
CA ASP A 31 8.33 11.97 3.24
C ASP A 31 8.53 11.08 4.49
N LYS A 32 7.44 10.56 5.07
CA LYS A 32 7.48 9.62 6.20
C LYS A 32 7.46 8.15 5.77
N LEU A 33 7.28 7.88 4.48
CA LEU A 33 7.22 6.52 3.94
C LEU A 33 8.60 6.05 3.47
N SER A 34 8.95 4.81 3.78
CA SER A 34 10.20 4.16 3.35
C SER A 34 9.90 2.87 2.58
N LEU A 35 10.89 2.33 1.88
CA LEU A 35 10.77 1.02 1.23
C LEU A 35 10.43 -0.10 2.22
N LYS A 36 10.94 0.01 3.46
CA LYS A 36 10.73 -0.95 4.54
C LYS A 36 9.43 -0.78 5.30
N THR A 37 8.66 0.27 5.00
CA THR A 37 7.38 0.52 5.65
C THR A 37 6.44 -0.65 5.38
N CYS A 38 5.90 -1.24 6.45
CA CYS A 38 5.01 -2.39 6.39
C CYS A 38 3.58 -1.95 6.07
N ILE A 39 2.98 -2.56 5.05
CA ILE A 39 1.63 -2.25 4.57
C ILE A 39 0.59 -2.48 5.69
N VAL A 40 0.72 -3.57 6.45
CA VAL A 40 -0.19 -3.84 7.57
C VAL A 40 0.25 -3.09 8.82
N ASN A 41 1.44 -3.40 9.34
CA ASN A 41 1.85 -2.96 10.68
C ASN A 41 2.05 -1.44 10.78
N ASP A 42 2.63 -0.81 9.75
CA ASP A 42 2.87 0.63 9.79
C ASP A 42 1.70 1.43 9.22
N LEU A 43 1.08 0.97 8.12
CA LEU A 43 0.05 1.73 7.42
C LEU A 43 -1.38 1.37 7.82
N GLY A 44 -1.58 0.22 8.47
CA GLY A 44 -2.91 -0.27 8.84
C GLY A 44 -3.76 -0.78 7.67
N ILE A 45 -3.15 -1.02 6.49
CA ILE A 45 -3.88 -1.51 5.31
C ILE A 45 -4.02 -3.04 5.43
N SER A 46 -5.24 -3.51 5.67
CA SER A 46 -5.55 -4.94 5.87
C SER A 46 -6.98 -5.28 5.43
N GLY A 47 -7.27 -6.56 5.19
CA GLY A 47 -8.58 -6.98 4.65
C GLY A 47 -8.92 -6.28 3.34
N ASP A 48 -10.17 -5.86 3.16
CA ASP A 48 -10.65 -5.16 1.95
C ASP A 48 -9.81 -3.92 1.53
N ASP A 49 -9.14 -3.24 2.47
CA ASP A 49 -8.31 -2.06 2.14
C ASP A 49 -7.10 -2.45 1.28
N VAL A 50 -6.65 -3.70 1.39
CA VAL A 50 -5.62 -4.28 0.53
C VAL A 50 -6.15 -4.47 -0.88
N ASP A 51 -7.38 -4.99 -1.02
CA ASP A 51 -8.00 -5.18 -2.33
C ASP A 51 -8.22 -3.84 -3.05
N ASP A 52 -8.64 -2.80 -2.32
CA ASP A 52 -8.77 -1.43 -2.83
C ASP A 52 -7.41 -0.86 -3.27
N LEU A 53 -6.34 -1.10 -2.51
CA LEU A 53 -4.98 -0.69 -2.87
C LEU A 53 -4.48 -1.44 -4.11
N LEU A 54 -4.61 -2.76 -4.15
CA LEU A 54 -4.18 -3.60 -5.28
C LEU A 54 -5.00 -3.28 -6.53
N GLN A 55 -6.29 -3.01 -6.40
CA GLN A 55 -7.13 -2.58 -7.52
C GLN A 55 -6.66 -1.23 -8.08
N ASP A 56 -6.33 -0.24 -7.24
CA ASP A 56 -5.83 1.05 -7.72
C ASP A 56 -4.46 0.92 -8.41
N ILE A 57 -3.60 0.02 -7.92
CA ILE A 57 -2.33 -0.32 -8.58
C ILE A 57 -2.59 -1.00 -9.94
N ASN A 58 -3.54 -1.93 -9.98
CA ASN A 58 -3.91 -2.67 -11.20
C ASN A 58 -4.46 -1.77 -12.32
N ARG A 59 -4.95 -0.55 -12.00
CA ARG A 59 -5.33 0.45 -13.01
C ARG A 59 -4.13 1.00 -13.78
N TYR A 60 -2.93 0.92 -13.22
CA TYR A 60 -1.70 1.45 -13.82
C TYR A 60 -0.77 0.34 -14.31
N PHE A 61 -0.76 -0.81 -13.64
CA PHE A 61 0.15 -1.91 -13.91
C PHE A 61 -0.60 -3.24 -13.87
N GLN A 62 -0.46 -4.07 -14.88
CA GLN A 62 -1.04 -5.41 -14.84
C GLN A 62 -0.12 -6.30 -13.99
N VAL A 63 -0.59 -6.71 -12.82
CA VAL A 63 0.16 -7.57 -11.91
C VAL A 63 -0.65 -8.81 -11.58
N ASP A 64 -0.01 -9.97 -11.70
CA ASP A 64 -0.57 -11.22 -11.26
C ASP A 64 -0.38 -11.42 -9.75
N TRP A 65 -1.48 -11.34 -9.01
CA TRP A 65 -1.52 -11.54 -7.56
C TRP A 65 -1.96 -12.95 -7.16
N SER A 66 -2.15 -13.88 -8.10
CA SER A 66 -2.73 -15.21 -7.82
C SER A 66 -1.93 -16.01 -6.79
N SER A 67 -0.62 -15.76 -6.72
CA SER A 67 0.31 -16.45 -5.81
C SER A 67 0.42 -15.79 -4.45
N LEU A 68 -0.25 -14.64 -4.23
CA LEU A 68 -0.21 -13.91 -2.97
C LEU A 68 -1.09 -14.61 -1.94
N ASN A 69 -0.48 -15.11 -0.86
CA ASN A 69 -1.21 -15.72 0.23
C ASN A 69 -1.82 -14.62 1.13
N PHE A 70 -2.98 -14.12 0.76
CA PHE A 70 -3.65 -13.02 1.47
C PHE A 70 -3.81 -13.28 2.97
N LYS A 71 -4.16 -14.52 3.34
CA LYS A 71 -4.33 -14.92 4.74
C LYS A 71 -3.04 -14.80 5.56
N GLU A 72 -1.89 -15.05 4.95
CA GLU A 72 -0.58 -15.04 5.60
C GLU A 72 -0.01 -13.63 5.77
N TYR A 73 -0.26 -12.75 4.81
CA TYR A 73 0.29 -11.39 4.79
C TYR A 73 -0.66 -10.33 5.36
N PHE A 74 -1.97 -10.51 5.24
CA PHE A 74 -2.97 -9.52 5.63
C PHE A 74 -3.97 -10.04 6.67
N GLY A 75 -3.81 -11.30 7.07
CA GLY A 75 -4.69 -11.99 8.00
C GLY A 75 -5.89 -12.58 7.27
N GLY A 76 -6.19 -13.84 7.57
CA GLY A 76 -7.44 -14.43 7.12
C GLY A 76 -8.57 -13.80 7.89
N GLU A 77 -9.55 -13.25 7.18
CA GLU A 77 -10.89 -13.01 7.73
C GLU A 77 -11.52 -14.38 8.06
N GLY A 78 -11.10 -14.97 9.17
CA GLY A 78 -11.89 -16.00 9.85
C GLY A 78 -13.10 -15.29 10.42
N PHE A 79 -14.31 -15.80 10.13
CA PHE A 79 -15.58 -15.31 10.67
C PHE A 79 -15.49 -15.14 12.19
N SER A 80 -15.13 -13.94 12.63
CA SER A 80 -15.20 -13.52 14.01
C SER A 80 -16.42 -12.63 14.12
N ILE A 81 -17.14 -12.71 15.23
CA ILE A 81 -18.33 -11.87 15.48
C ILE A 81 -17.96 -10.38 15.28
N VAL A 82 -16.73 -10.00 15.60
CA VAL A 82 -16.17 -8.66 15.34
C VAL A 82 -15.99 -8.39 13.84
N GLY A 83 -15.47 -9.36 13.08
CA GLY A 83 -15.36 -9.28 11.61
C GLY A 83 -16.71 -9.11 10.92
N PHE A 84 -17.76 -9.76 11.43
CA PHE A 84 -19.12 -9.58 10.94
C PHE A 84 -19.66 -8.16 11.19
N PHE A 85 -19.39 -7.57 12.37
CA PHE A 85 -19.75 -6.17 12.64
C PHE A 85 -18.95 -5.18 11.79
N ILE A 86 -17.66 -5.44 11.53
CA ILE A 86 -16.86 -4.62 10.61
C ILE A 86 -17.40 -4.73 9.18
N PHE A 87 -17.74 -5.94 8.72
CA PHE A 87 -18.39 -6.16 7.43
C PHE A 87 -19.72 -5.41 7.32
N LEU A 88 -20.54 -5.41 8.36
CA LEU A 88 -21.80 -4.65 8.39
C LEU A 88 -21.56 -3.14 8.37
N VAL A 89 -20.60 -2.63 9.13
CA VAL A 89 -20.21 -1.21 9.10
C VAL A 89 -19.66 -0.84 7.71
N ARG A 90 -18.86 -1.70 7.08
CA ARG A 90 -18.34 -1.51 5.71
C ARG A 90 -19.43 -1.60 4.65
N LEU A 91 -20.40 -2.49 4.78
CA LEU A 91 -21.57 -2.57 3.90
C LEU A 91 -22.36 -1.26 3.95
N ILE A 92 -22.60 -0.75 5.16
CA ILE A 92 -23.25 0.54 5.37
C ILE A 92 -22.38 1.68 4.81
N PHE A 93 -21.06 1.64 5.02
CA PHE A 93 -20.14 2.65 4.48
C PHE A 93 -20.09 2.65 2.95
N ASN A 94 -20.09 1.49 2.29
CA ASN A 94 -20.09 1.39 0.84
C ASN A 94 -21.42 1.84 0.22
N LEU A 95 -22.55 1.55 0.88
CA LEU A 95 -23.85 2.14 0.55
C LEU A 95 -23.84 3.67 0.74
N MET A 96 -23.19 4.14 1.81
CA MET A 96 -22.98 5.57 2.06
C MET A 96 -21.98 6.21 1.10
N LYS A 97 -21.02 5.47 0.52
CA LYS A 97 -20.03 5.94 -0.47
C LYS A 97 -20.71 6.20 -1.82
N THR A 98 -21.76 5.45 -2.14
CA THR A 98 -22.66 5.74 -3.26
C THR A 98 -23.44 7.04 -3.05
N ILE A 99 -23.77 7.38 -1.80
CA ILE A 99 -24.53 8.57 -1.41
C ILE A 99 -23.62 9.79 -1.15
N SER A 100 -22.38 9.57 -0.70
CA SER A 100 -21.47 10.59 -0.19
C SER A 100 -20.29 10.79 -1.14
N ARG A 101 -20.55 11.52 -2.24
CA ARG A 101 -19.55 12.41 -2.86
C ARG A 101 -19.51 13.78 -2.17
N VAL A 102 -20.24 13.95 -1.07
CA VAL A 102 -20.51 15.23 -0.43
C VAL A 102 -20.38 15.07 1.09
N LEU A 103 -19.18 15.44 1.59
CA LEU A 103 -18.77 15.58 2.99
C LEU A 103 -18.60 14.29 3.82
N ILE A 104 -17.40 14.08 4.39
CA ILE A 104 -17.05 14.41 5.80
C ILE A 104 -15.60 13.96 6.07
N ASN A 105 -14.83 14.83 6.74
CA ASN A 105 -13.56 14.53 7.42
C ASN A 105 -13.80 13.56 8.58
N PHE A 106 -13.27 12.33 8.51
CA PHE A 106 -13.24 11.44 9.67
C PHE A 106 -11.79 11.11 10.05
N ASN A 107 -11.42 11.50 11.27
CA ASN A 107 -10.16 11.18 11.92
C ASN A 107 -10.22 9.73 12.40
N PHE A 108 -9.53 8.82 11.73
CA PHE A 108 -9.39 7.45 12.22
C PHE A 108 -8.30 7.43 13.29
N SER A 109 -8.72 7.54 14.55
CA SER A 109 -7.82 7.26 15.66
C SER A 109 -7.46 5.78 15.65
N HIS A 110 -6.18 5.50 15.40
CA HIS A 110 -5.38 4.30 15.66
C HIS A 110 -6.14 3.10 16.27
N PHE A 111 -6.90 2.38 15.44
CA PHE A 111 -7.35 1.04 15.77
C PHE A 111 -6.14 0.11 15.66
N ARG A 112 -5.62 -0.35 16.81
CA ARG A 112 -4.71 -1.50 16.86
C ARG A 112 -5.50 -2.74 16.49
N PHE A 113 -5.58 -3.04 15.21
CA PHE A 113 -6.07 -4.32 14.74
C PHE A 113 -5.10 -5.42 15.19
N PHE A 114 -5.69 -6.49 15.72
CA PHE A 114 -5.10 -7.75 16.18
C PHE A 114 -3.60 -7.94 15.87
N GLU A 115 -2.78 -8.14 16.91
CA GLU A 115 -1.47 -8.78 16.80
C GLU A 115 -1.67 -10.19 16.24
N ASN A 116 -1.60 -10.30 14.92
CA ASN A 116 -1.48 -11.56 14.23
C ASN A 116 0.00 -11.73 13.85
N ASN A 117 0.50 -12.96 13.93
CA ASN A 117 1.82 -13.38 13.44
C ASN A 117 1.92 -13.32 11.89
N GLN A 118 1.44 -12.22 11.28
CA GLN A 118 1.44 -12.00 9.85
C GLN A 118 2.86 -11.71 9.37
N LYS A 119 3.19 -12.22 8.18
CA LYS A 119 4.49 -11.91 7.57
C LYS A 119 4.52 -10.45 7.14
N ASP A 120 5.66 -9.80 7.37
CA ASP A 120 5.87 -8.43 6.93
C ASP A 120 5.75 -8.30 5.41
N PHE A 121 4.80 -7.48 4.98
CA PHE A 121 4.62 -7.11 3.59
C PHE A 121 4.99 -5.63 3.42
N GLN A 122 6.20 -5.36 2.91
CA GLN A 122 6.75 -4.02 2.80
C GLN A 122 6.41 -3.34 1.46
N ILE A 123 6.54 -2.01 1.40
CA ILE A 123 6.39 -1.24 0.15
C ILE A 123 7.37 -1.74 -0.93
N GLU A 124 8.58 -2.14 -0.54
CA GLU A 124 9.57 -2.73 -1.44
C GLU A 124 9.05 -3.97 -2.17
N ASN A 125 8.43 -4.89 -1.42
CA ASN A 125 7.86 -6.12 -1.96
C ASN A 125 6.78 -5.82 -3.01
N LEU A 126 5.97 -4.78 -2.75
CA LEU A 126 4.93 -4.31 -3.67
C LEU A 126 5.52 -3.72 -4.95
N ILE A 127 6.59 -2.92 -4.84
CA ILE A 127 7.31 -2.37 -5.99
C ILE A 127 7.91 -3.48 -6.86
N LEU A 128 8.54 -4.46 -6.23
CA LEU A 128 9.12 -5.60 -6.93
C LEU A 128 8.05 -6.42 -7.65
N ALA A 129 6.91 -6.69 -7.01
CA ALA A 129 5.80 -7.40 -7.61
C ALA A 129 5.28 -6.69 -8.88
N VAL A 130 5.16 -5.36 -8.82
CA VAL A 130 4.77 -4.54 -9.97
C VAL A 130 5.83 -4.55 -11.07
N TYR A 131 7.11 -4.45 -10.70
CA TYR A 131 8.22 -4.46 -11.66
C TYR A 131 8.32 -5.80 -12.41
N TYR A 132 8.14 -6.92 -11.73
CA TYR A 132 8.13 -8.25 -12.35
C TYR A 132 6.77 -8.63 -12.96
N GLY A 133 5.73 -7.84 -12.74
CA GLY A 133 4.37 -8.11 -13.22
C GLY A 133 3.67 -9.27 -12.51
N LYS A 134 4.24 -9.80 -11.42
CA LYS A 134 3.66 -10.88 -10.62
C LYS A 134 4.19 -10.89 -9.19
N TRP A 135 3.38 -11.39 -8.27
CA TRP A 135 3.83 -11.73 -6.92
C TRP A 135 4.57 -13.07 -6.89
N ASP A 136 5.70 -13.11 -6.21
CA ASP A 136 6.47 -14.32 -5.91
C ASP A 136 7.14 -14.17 -4.54
N ASN A 137 7.08 -15.21 -3.70
CA ASN A 137 7.67 -15.16 -2.35
C ASN A 137 9.21 -15.00 -2.37
N THR A 138 9.86 -15.35 -3.48
CA THR A 138 11.31 -15.12 -3.67
C THR A 138 11.67 -13.63 -3.72
N LEU A 139 10.71 -12.75 -4.02
CA LEU A 139 10.93 -11.30 -4.10
C LEU A 139 11.39 -10.69 -2.77
N ILE A 140 11.05 -11.30 -1.64
CA ILE A 140 11.45 -10.85 -0.30
C ILE A 140 12.97 -10.84 -0.13
N SER A 141 13.69 -11.66 -0.89
CA SER A 141 15.16 -11.71 -0.85
C SER A 141 15.84 -10.59 -1.65
N TYR A 142 15.08 -9.84 -2.45
CA TYR A 142 15.60 -8.76 -3.26
C TYR A 142 15.48 -7.42 -2.55
N SER A 143 16.49 -6.58 -2.75
CA SER A 143 16.46 -5.18 -2.34
C SER A 143 16.67 -4.27 -3.54
N ILE A 144 15.95 -3.15 -3.52
CA ILE A 144 15.95 -2.10 -4.51
C ILE A 144 17.10 -1.12 -4.19
N PRO A 145 18.17 -1.09 -4.99
CA PRO A 145 19.36 -0.29 -4.69
C PRO A 145 19.20 1.20 -5.09
N ILE A 146 17.97 1.73 -5.13
CA ILE A 146 17.67 3.12 -5.52
C ILE A 146 16.86 3.88 -4.44
N GLU A 147 17.01 3.48 -3.18
CA GLU A 147 16.31 4.09 -2.04
C GLU A 147 16.60 5.61 -1.94
N LYS A 148 17.85 6.02 -2.18
CA LYS A 148 18.26 7.43 -2.10
C LYS A 148 17.57 8.30 -3.15
N GLU A 149 17.44 7.80 -4.38
CA GLU A 149 16.74 8.47 -5.47
C GLU A 149 15.25 8.66 -5.17
N ILE A 150 14.63 7.67 -4.53
CA ILE A 150 13.25 7.72 -4.08
C ILE A 150 13.09 8.78 -2.98
N GLN A 151 13.91 8.73 -1.94
CA GLN A 151 13.88 9.69 -0.82
C GLN A 151 14.08 11.13 -1.30
N ASN A 152 15.05 11.37 -2.17
CA ASN A 152 15.28 12.68 -2.77
C ASN A 152 14.03 13.19 -3.50
N TRP A 153 13.36 12.32 -4.26
CA TRP A 153 12.11 12.69 -4.93
C TRP A 153 10.98 12.99 -3.93
N GLN A 154 10.82 12.19 -2.87
CA GLN A 154 9.79 12.40 -1.84
C GLN A 154 9.93 13.77 -1.18
N ILE A 155 11.16 14.14 -0.77
CA ILE A 155 11.48 15.45 -0.18
C ILE A 155 11.15 16.58 -1.17
N GLN A 156 11.58 16.46 -2.43
CA GLN A 156 11.28 17.48 -3.46
C GLN A 156 9.79 17.61 -3.76
N TYR A 157 9.06 16.50 -3.76
CA TYR A 157 7.61 16.50 -3.96
C TYR A 157 6.91 17.22 -2.80
N TRP A 158 7.26 16.88 -1.57
CA TRP A 158 6.67 17.47 -0.37
C TRP A 158 6.96 18.97 -0.24
N ASN A 159 8.20 19.39 -0.52
CA ASN A 159 8.58 20.80 -0.51
C ASN A 159 7.78 21.63 -1.53
N ARG A 160 7.41 21.05 -2.68
CA ARG A 160 6.55 21.72 -3.67
C ARG A 160 5.10 21.81 -3.21
N PHE A 161 4.62 20.83 -2.46
CA PHE A 161 3.28 20.84 -1.91
C PHE A 161 3.14 21.88 -0.77
N LYS A 162 4.11 21.90 0.16
CA LYS A 162 4.14 22.88 1.27
C LYS A 162 4.23 24.33 0.82
N LYS A 163 4.91 24.64 -0.29
CA LYS A 163 4.99 26.02 -0.81
C LYS A 163 3.68 26.54 -1.41
N ARG A 164 2.67 25.68 -1.61
CA ARG A 164 1.37 26.06 -2.20
C ARG A 164 0.31 26.40 -1.16
N TYR A 165 0.57 26.18 0.12
CA TYR A 165 -0.31 26.48 1.26
C TYR A 165 0.45 27.28 2.31
#